data_AF-A0A381TSW6-F1
#
_entry.id   AF-A0A381TSW6-F1
#
_cell.length_a   1.000
_cell.length_b   1.000
_cell.length_c   1.000
_cell.angle_alpha   90.00
_cell.angle_beta   90.00
_cell.angle_gamma   90.00
#
_symmetry.space_group_name_H-M   'P 1'
#
loop_
_entity.id
_entity.type
_entity.pdbx_description
1 polymer ?
#
loop_
_entity_poly.entity_id
_entity_poly.type
_entity_poly.pdbx_seq_one_letter_code
_entity_poly.pdbx_strand_id
1 'polypeptide(L)'
;MGAIVVLFGQNQNRLFWDGRDWKRIEQLVDYNPELSYRAKAAYVNGVLDGRLFYYFRIWAEQSEFADSIFAETPDYLSTKELVKSLNSFYEEPLNVYVPLPSAIIIANMYGEQVPVMLIEDYIQQSKFWINQLMLDMEEDGYDKLLEEKAKKHQDKLLKEN
;
A
#
# COMPACT_ATOMS: atom_id res chain seq x y z
N MET A 1 -7.70 8.51 -29.67
CA MET A 1 -7.17 9.49 -28.70
C MET A 1 -7.14 8.81 -27.33
N GLY A 2 -5.97 8.40 -26.86
CA GLY A 2 -5.83 7.73 -25.56
C GLY A 2 -5.78 8.78 -24.46
N ALA A 3 -6.81 8.82 -23.62
CA ALA A 3 -6.79 9.63 -22.41
C ALA A 3 -5.84 8.93 -21.42
N ILE A 4 -4.67 9.54 -21.19
CA ILE A 4 -3.81 9.19 -20.07
C ILE A 4 -4.52 9.73 -18.82
N VAL A 5 -5.14 8.84 -18.06
CA VAL A 5 -5.70 9.18 -16.75
C VAL A 5 -4.53 9.28 -15.78
N VAL A 6 -4.04 10.51 -15.56
CA VAL A 6 -3.10 10.80 -14.48
C VAL A 6 -3.92 10.90 -13.20
N LEU A 7 -3.74 9.92 -12.32
CA LEU A 7 -4.37 9.89 -11.00
C LEU A 7 -3.66 10.90 -10.09
N PHE A 8 -4.22 12.10 -9.98
CA PHE A 8 -3.76 13.07 -8.98
C PHE A 8 -4.12 12.56 -7.58
N GLY A 9 -3.13 12.02 -6.86
CA GLY A 9 -3.23 11.69 -5.44
C GLY A 9 -3.53 12.98 -4.65
N GLN A 10 -4.76 13.12 -4.16
CA GLN A 10 -5.16 14.25 -3.34
C GLN A 10 -4.67 14.09 -1.89
N ASN A 11 -3.73 14.95 -1.49
CA ASN A 11 -3.53 15.57 -0.16
C ASN A 11 -4.09 14.87 1.09
N GLN A 12 -3.61 13.66 1.36
CA GLN A 12 -3.51 13.08 2.70
C GLN A 12 -2.18 12.33 2.70
N ASN A 13 -1.36 12.43 3.75
CA ASN A 13 -0.12 11.67 3.92
C ASN A 13 -0.42 10.17 3.81
N ARG A 14 -0.44 9.59 2.60
CA ARG A 14 -0.83 8.20 2.38
C ARG A 14 0.31 7.49 1.68
N LEU A 15 0.90 6.55 2.41
CA LEU A 15 2.07 5.79 1.96
C LEU A 15 1.70 4.75 0.90
N PHE A 16 0.49 4.20 0.97
CA PHE A 16 0.02 3.13 0.09
C PHE A 16 -1.40 3.42 -0.44
N TRP A 17 -1.73 2.83 -1.59
CA TRP A 17 -3.14 2.68 -1.96
C TRP A 17 -3.81 1.64 -1.07
N ASP A 18 -5.10 1.84 -0.84
CA ASP A 18 -5.96 0.90 -0.13
C ASP A 18 -7.31 0.72 -0.87
N GLY A 19 -8.28 0.11 -0.20
CA GLY A 19 -9.61 -0.15 -0.75
C GLY A 19 -10.38 1.10 -1.17
N ARG A 20 -10.06 2.29 -0.62
CA ARG A 20 -10.69 3.56 -1.03
C ARG A 20 -10.21 3.95 -2.43
N ASP A 21 -8.91 3.85 -2.65
CA ASP A 21 -8.31 4.16 -3.96
C ASP A 21 -8.72 3.10 -4.98
N TRP A 22 -8.76 1.83 -4.58
CA TRP A 22 -9.26 0.73 -5.40
C TRP A 22 -10.69 0.95 -5.90
N LYS A 23 -11.60 1.36 -5.01
CA LYS A 23 -13.00 1.70 -5.36
C LYS A 23 -13.09 2.97 -6.20
N ARG A 24 -12.24 3.98 -5.94
CA ARG A 24 -12.23 5.24 -6.67
C ARG A 24 -11.91 5.07 -8.15
N ILE A 25 -11.13 4.05 -8.54
CA ILE A 25 -10.80 3.79 -9.95
C ILE A 25 -12.07 3.73 -10.82
N GLU A 26 -13.13 3.09 -10.33
CA GLU A 26 -14.38 2.94 -11.08
C GLU A 26 -14.99 4.31 -11.39
N GLN A 27 -14.98 5.23 -10.43
CA GLN A 27 -15.47 6.60 -10.63
C GLN A 27 -14.60 7.36 -11.63
N LEU A 28 -13.28 7.18 -11.59
CA LEU A 28 -12.33 7.92 -12.42
C LEU A 28 -12.35 7.49 -13.89
N VAL A 29 -12.79 6.28 -14.18
CA VAL A 29 -12.94 5.75 -15.54
C VAL A 29 -14.39 5.72 -16.01
N ASP A 30 -15.27 6.51 -15.37
CA ASP A 30 -16.70 6.60 -15.67
C ASP A 30 -17.39 5.22 -15.70
N TYR A 31 -17.05 4.39 -14.70
CA TYR A 31 -17.55 3.03 -14.50
C TYR A 31 -17.35 2.08 -15.69
N ASN A 32 -16.43 2.41 -16.62
CA ASN A 32 -16.10 1.53 -17.74
C ASN A 32 -15.38 0.26 -17.23
N PRO A 33 -15.95 -0.94 -17.40
CA PRO A 33 -15.38 -2.17 -16.83
C PRO A 33 -14.00 -2.53 -17.39
N GLU A 34 -13.77 -2.27 -18.68
CA GLU A 34 -12.50 -2.57 -19.33
C GLU A 34 -11.40 -1.63 -18.85
N LEU A 35 -11.67 -0.33 -18.78
CA LEU A 35 -10.70 0.65 -18.28
C LEU A 35 -10.44 0.48 -16.78
N SER A 36 -11.46 0.14 -16.00
CA SER A 36 -11.33 -0.17 -14.57
C SER A 36 -10.40 -1.37 -14.36
N TYR A 37 -10.64 -2.46 -15.10
CA TYR A 37 -9.77 -3.62 -15.07
C TYR A 37 -8.33 -3.27 -15.46
N ARG A 38 -8.12 -2.53 -16.56
CA ARG A 38 -6.78 -2.14 -17.03
C ARG A 38 -6.04 -1.29 -15.99
N ALA A 39 -6.70 -0.33 -15.36
CA ALA A 39 -6.11 0.51 -14.33
C ALA A 39 -5.75 -0.31 -13.07
N LYS A 40 -6.66 -1.16 -12.59
CA LYS A 40 -6.44 -2.07 -11.46
C LYS A 40 -5.29 -3.05 -11.74
N ALA A 41 -5.27 -3.67 -12.93
CA ALA A 41 -4.23 -4.60 -13.35
C ALA A 41 -2.86 -3.92 -13.48
N ALA A 42 -2.80 -2.71 -14.04
CA ALA A 42 -1.55 -1.95 -14.14
C ALA A 42 -0.96 -1.67 -12.75
N TYR A 43 -1.80 -1.34 -11.77
CA TYR A 43 -1.33 -1.13 -10.40
C TYR A 43 -0.84 -2.42 -9.75
N VAL A 44 -1.59 -3.51 -9.85
CA VAL A 44 -1.17 -4.84 -9.34
C VAL A 44 0.18 -5.23 -9.92
N ASN A 45 0.34 -5.14 -11.24
CA ASN A 45 1.62 -5.45 -11.89
C ASN A 45 2.74 -4.53 -11.41
N GLY A 46 2.49 -3.22 -11.25
CA GLY A 46 3.49 -2.30 -10.73
C GLY A 46 3.98 -2.64 -9.31
N VAL A 47 3.08 -3.11 -8.44
CA VAL A 47 3.46 -3.60 -7.09
C VAL A 47 4.31 -4.87 -7.17
N LEU A 48 3.91 -5.83 -8.01
CA LEU A 48 4.64 -7.09 -8.19
C LEU A 48 6.03 -6.87 -8.81
N ASP A 49 6.12 -6.00 -9.82
CA ASP A 49 7.38 -5.61 -10.46
C ASP A 49 8.29 -4.89 -9.45
N GLY A 50 7.74 -4.02 -8.62
CA GLY A 50 8.47 -3.35 -7.54
C GLY A 50 9.01 -4.35 -6.51
N ARG A 51 8.19 -5.31 -6.07
CA ARG A 51 8.60 -6.39 -5.15
C ARG A 51 9.76 -7.19 -5.74
N LEU A 52 9.64 -7.60 -7.01
CA LEU A 52 10.68 -8.36 -7.71
C LEU A 52 11.97 -7.56 -7.87
N PHE A 53 11.87 -6.26 -8.17
CA PHE A 53 13.02 -5.37 -8.23
C PHE A 53 13.78 -5.33 -6.90
N TYR A 54 13.08 -5.09 -5.78
CA TYR A 54 13.72 -5.04 -4.47
C TYR A 54 14.29 -6.38 -4.03
N TYR A 55 13.61 -7.49 -4.35
CA TYR A 55 14.15 -8.83 -4.14
C TYR A 55 15.53 -8.96 -4.78
N PHE A 56 15.67 -8.69 -6.08
CA PHE A 56 16.97 -8.82 -6.76
C PHE A 56 18.03 -7.84 -6.25
N ARG A 57 17.62 -6.62 -5.87
CA ARG A 57 18.55 -5.63 -5.29
C ARG A 57 19.13 -6.12 -3.97
N ILE A 58 18.32 -6.72 -3.10
CA ILE A 58 18.77 -7.22 -1.80
C ILE A 58 19.50 -8.54 -1.98
N TRP A 59 19.02 -9.42 -2.85
CA TRP A 59 19.62 -10.72 -3.12
C TRP A 59 21.06 -10.60 -3.63
N ALA A 60 21.34 -9.59 -4.46
CA ALA A 60 22.69 -9.31 -4.96
C ALA A 60 23.70 -9.00 -3.85
N GLU A 61 23.25 -8.49 -2.70
CA GLU A 61 24.10 -8.14 -1.56
C GLU A 61 24.06 -9.23 -0.47
N GLN A 62 22.87 -9.77 -0.18
CA GLN A 62 22.63 -10.74 0.88
C GLN A 62 21.46 -11.67 0.52
N SER A 63 21.76 -12.75 -0.21
CA SER A 63 20.77 -13.69 -0.74
C SER A 63 19.89 -14.35 0.32
N GLU A 64 20.47 -14.90 1.39
CA GLU A 64 19.71 -15.56 2.46
C GLU A 64 18.71 -14.62 3.13
N PHE A 65 19.07 -13.34 3.28
CA PHE A 65 18.18 -12.34 3.84
C PHE A 65 17.03 -12.02 2.88
N ALA A 66 17.31 -11.83 1.59
CA ALA A 66 16.27 -11.63 0.58
C ALA A 66 15.28 -12.79 0.55
N ASP A 67 15.78 -14.03 0.55
CA ASP A 67 14.94 -15.23 0.54
C ASP A 67 14.08 -15.32 1.81
N SER A 68 14.58 -14.86 2.97
CA SER A 68 13.81 -14.85 4.22
C SER A 68 12.67 -13.81 4.24
N ILE A 69 12.89 -12.61 3.71
CA ILE A 69 11.92 -11.50 3.80
C ILE A 69 10.90 -11.51 2.65
N PHE A 70 11.23 -12.15 1.52
CA PHE A 70 10.32 -12.31 0.37
C PHE A 70 9.77 -13.74 0.25
N ALA A 71 9.79 -14.52 1.34
CA ALA A 71 9.35 -15.91 1.36
C ALA A 71 7.86 -16.12 1.01
N GLU A 72 7.02 -15.09 1.15
CA GLU A 72 5.60 -15.16 0.76
C GLU A 72 5.47 -15.35 -0.76
N THR A 73 4.53 -16.17 -1.22
CA THR A 73 4.22 -16.38 -2.65
C THR A 73 3.17 -15.37 -3.13
N PRO A 74 3.53 -14.35 -3.93
CA PRO A 74 2.58 -13.35 -4.42
C PRO A 74 1.97 -13.73 -5.79
N ASP A 75 2.36 -14.86 -6.36
CA ASP A 75 2.20 -15.23 -7.77
C ASP A 75 1.35 -16.49 -7.98
N TYR A 76 0.69 -16.99 -6.93
CA TYR A 76 -0.25 -18.09 -7.06
C TYR A 76 -1.44 -17.73 -7.97
N LEU A 77 -1.97 -16.52 -7.83
CA LEU A 77 -3.05 -16.00 -8.65
C LEU A 77 -2.52 -15.21 -9.85
N SER A 78 -3.12 -15.41 -11.02
CA SER A 78 -2.88 -14.52 -12.17
C SER A 78 -3.34 -13.09 -11.86
N THR A 79 -2.81 -12.07 -12.56
CA THR A 79 -3.27 -10.66 -12.40
C THR A 79 -4.79 -10.53 -12.49
N LYS A 80 -5.44 -11.30 -13.39
CA LYS A 80 -6.89 -11.29 -13.53
C LYS A 80 -7.60 -11.82 -12.29
N GLU A 81 -7.10 -12.91 -11.72
CA GLU A 81 -7.63 -13.50 -10.49
C GLU A 81 -7.36 -12.62 -9.28
N LEU A 82 -6.18 -11.99 -9.20
CA LEU A 82 -5.86 -10.99 -8.18
C LEU A 82 -6.83 -9.83 -8.22
N VAL A 83 -7.05 -9.21 -9.38
CA VAL A 83 -8.00 -8.09 -9.50
C VAL A 83 -9.41 -8.51 -9.06
N LYS A 84 -9.84 -9.72 -9.43
CA LYS A 84 -11.14 -10.26 -9.00
C LYS A 84 -11.20 -10.48 -7.49
N SER A 85 -10.16 -11.10 -6.91
CA SER A 85 -10.06 -11.36 -5.47
C SER A 85 -10.04 -10.05 -4.67
N LEU A 86 -9.29 -9.05 -5.13
CA LEU A 86 -9.20 -7.73 -4.52
C LEU A 86 -10.52 -6.97 -4.59
N ASN A 87 -11.27 -7.08 -5.69
CA ASN A 87 -12.63 -6.52 -5.76
C ASN A 87 -13.51 -7.07 -4.64
N SER A 88 -13.55 -8.40 -4.47
CA SER A 88 -14.34 -9.03 -3.39
C SER A 88 -13.79 -8.71 -2.00
N PHE A 89 -12.46 -8.70 -1.82
CA PHE A 89 -11.84 -8.41 -0.53
C PHE A 89 -12.20 -7.01 -0.01
N TYR A 90 -12.25 -6.01 -0.90
CA TYR A 90 -12.59 -4.64 -0.54
C TYR A 90 -14.08 -4.34 -0.53
N GLU A 91 -14.95 -5.27 -0.91
CA GLU A 91 -16.39 -5.13 -0.67
C GLU A 91 -16.68 -5.05 0.84
N GLU A 92 -15.94 -5.80 1.67
CA GLU A 92 -16.02 -5.76 3.12
C GLU A 92 -15.56 -4.39 3.68
N PRO A 93 -16.45 -3.62 4.34
CA PRO A 93 -16.11 -2.31 4.91
C PRO A 93 -14.90 -2.33 5.83
N LEU A 94 -14.73 -3.39 6.62
CA LEU A 94 -13.60 -3.52 7.56
C LEU A 94 -12.25 -3.72 6.86
N ASN A 95 -12.21 -4.02 5.57
CA ASN A 95 -10.97 -4.24 4.83
C ASN A 95 -10.51 -3.03 4.02
N VAL A 96 -11.34 -1.98 3.95
CA VAL A 96 -11.11 -0.81 3.10
C VAL A 96 -9.79 -0.09 3.37
N TYR A 97 -9.26 -0.14 4.60
CA TYR A 97 -8.01 0.51 4.97
C TYR A 97 -6.79 -0.42 4.93
N VAL A 98 -6.96 -1.69 4.55
CA VAL A 98 -5.84 -2.61 4.35
C VAL A 98 -5.06 -2.17 3.11
N PRO A 99 -3.73 -1.92 3.22
CA PRO A 99 -2.90 -1.55 2.08
C PRO A 99 -2.95 -2.58 0.97
N LEU A 100 -2.91 -2.12 -0.29
CA LEU A 100 -3.00 -3.01 -1.44
C LEU A 100 -1.88 -4.07 -1.49
N PRO A 101 -0.61 -3.77 -1.16
CA PRO A 101 0.43 -4.81 -1.10
C PRO A 101 0.07 -5.96 -0.16
N SER A 102 -0.42 -5.64 1.05
CA SER A 102 -0.91 -6.66 2.00
C SER A 102 -2.11 -7.43 1.44
N ALA A 103 -3.05 -6.74 0.80
CA ALA A 103 -4.22 -7.36 0.20
C ALA A 103 -3.88 -8.33 -0.95
N ILE A 104 -2.80 -8.07 -1.71
CA ILE A 104 -2.28 -8.99 -2.73
C ILE A 104 -1.79 -10.29 -2.08
N ILE A 105 -1.06 -10.19 -0.97
CA ILE A 105 -0.58 -11.38 -0.23
C ILE A 105 -1.77 -12.16 0.30
N ILE A 106 -2.72 -11.49 0.95
CA ILE A 106 -3.97 -12.09 1.45
C ILE A 106 -4.74 -12.79 0.32
N ALA A 107 -4.84 -12.18 -0.86
CA ALA A 107 -5.51 -12.78 -2.01
C ALA A 107 -4.84 -14.10 -2.45
N ASN A 108 -3.50 -14.13 -2.47
CA ASN A 108 -2.77 -15.36 -2.76
C ASN A 108 -2.94 -16.40 -1.65
N MET A 109 -2.92 -16.02 -0.37
CA MET A 109 -3.19 -16.94 0.75
C MET A 109 -4.57 -17.61 0.63
N TYR A 110 -5.59 -16.85 0.22
CA TYR A 110 -6.91 -17.42 -0.10
C TYR A 110 -6.84 -18.40 -1.28
N GLY A 111 -6.11 -18.05 -2.35
CA GLY A 111 -5.91 -18.92 -3.50
C GLY A 111 -5.21 -20.23 -3.15
N GLU A 112 -4.19 -20.15 -2.30
CA GLU A 112 -3.39 -21.27 -1.79
C GLU A 112 -4.11 -22.12 -0.72
N GLN A 113 -5.30 -21.71 -0.31
CA GLN A 113 -6.08 -22.39 0.74
C GLN A 113 -5.35 -22.44 2.09
N VAL A 114 -4.59 -21.39 2.42
CA VAL A 114 -4.03 -21.20 3.75
C VAL A 114 -5.16 -21.24 4.79
N PRO A 115 -4.97 -21.86 5.97
CA PRO A 115 -5.99 -21.89 7.02
C PRO A 115 -6.55 -20.49 7.32
N VAL A 116 -7.89 -20.36 7.29
CA VAL A 116 -8.58 -19.07 7.41
C VAL A 116 -8.15 -18.28 8.65
N MET A 117 -7.90 -18.96 9.78
CA MET A 117 -7.39 -18.32 11.00
C MET A 117 -6.08 -17.57 10.77
N LEU A 118 -5.15 -18.14 9.99
CA LEU A 118 -3.87 -17.48 9.66
C LEU A 118 -4.07 -16.30 8.73
N ILE A 119 -5.04 -16.38 7.82
CA ILE A 119 -5.40 -15.26 6.94
C ILE A 119 -6.00 -14.11 7.74
N GLU A 120 -6.92 -14.42 8.67
CA GLU A 120 -7.53 -13.44 9.57
C GLU A 120 -6.47 -12.76 10.46
N ASP A 121 -5.55 -13.53 11.03
CA ASP A 121 -4.43 -13.00 11.81
C ASP A 121 -3.56 -12.07 10.96
N TYR A 122 -3.24 -12.45 9.72
CA TYR A 122 -2.47 -11.61 8.80
C TYR A 122 -3.20 -10.31 8.45
N ILE A 123 -4.53 -10.37 8.24
CA ILE A 123 -5.36 -9.18 8.04
C ILE A 123 -5.27 -8.25 9.25
N GLN A 124 -5.39 -8.78 10.48
CA GLN A 124 -5.28 -7.96 11.69
C GLN A 124 -3.89 -7.36 11.88
N GLN A 125 -2.84 -8.13 11.63
CA GLN A 125 -1.46 -7.63 11.67
C GLN A 125 -1.23 -6.52 10.64
N SER A 126 -1.74 -6.69 9.41
CA SER A 126 -1.65 -5.67 8.36
C SER A 126 -2.35 -4.36 8.76
N LYS A 127 -3.50 -4.48 9.42
CA LYS A 127 -4.29 -3.35 9.94
C LYS A 127 -3.57 -2.64 11.08
N PHE A 128 -3.01 -3.40 12.01
CA PHE A 128 -2.22 -2.86 13.12
C PHE A 128 -0.98 -2.13 12.59
N TRP A 129 -0.24 -2.77 11.69
CA TRP A 129 0.99 -2.22 11.12
C TRP A 129 0.76 -0.90 10.40
N ILE A 130 -0.25 -0.80 9.52
CA ILE A 130 -0.50 0.47 8.82
C ILE A 130 -0.93 1.58 9.78
N ASN A 131 -1.71 1.26 10.81
CA ASN A 131 -2.11 2.24 11.81
C ASN A 131 -0.91 2.73 12.61
N GLN A 132 -0.03 1.82 13.04
CA GLN A 132 1.18 2.17 13.77
C GLN A 132 2.08 3.06 12.90
N LEU A 133 2.32 2.67 11.65
CA LEU A 133 3.13 3.43 10.72
C LEU A 133 2.60 4.86 10.49
N MET A 134 1.28 5.00 10.38
CA MET A 134 0.63 6.30 10.26
C MET A 134 0.81 7.15 11.52
N LEU A 135 0.68 6.56 12.71
CA LEU A 135 0.91 7.25 13.99
C LEU A 135 2.36 7.69 14.14
N ASP A 136 3.32 6.80 13.84
CA ASP A 136 4.75 7.09 13.91
C ASP A 136 5.12 8.26 12.97
N MET A 137 4.56 8.26 11.76
CA MET A 137 4.76 9.36 10.80
C MET A 137 4.15 10.69 11.24
N GLU A 138 3.00 10.65 11.93
CA GLU A 138 2.38 11.85 12.50
C GLU A 138 3.22 12.39 13.66
N GLU A 139 3.68 11.52 14.57
CA GLU A 139 4.55 11.87 15.69
C GLU A 139 5.88 12.48 15.22
N ASP A 140 6.57 11.84 14.26
CA ASP A 140 7.78 12.38 13.62
C ASP A 140 7.54 13.76 12.98
N GLY A 141 6.34 13.99 12.44
CA GLY A 141 5.92 15.27 11.89
C GLY A 141 5.69 16.33 12.97
N TYR A 142 5.08 15.96 14.08
CA TYR A 142 4.87 16.83 15.24
C TYR A 142 6.20 17.22 15.90
N ASP A 143 7.12 16.29 16.04
CA ASP A 143 8.45 16.56 16.59
C ASP A 143 9.21 17.57 15.73
N LYS A 144 9.19 17.40 14.41
CA LYS A 144 9.77 18.38 13.48
C LYS A 144 9.11 19.76 13.60
N LEU A 145 7.78 19.82 13.72
CA LEU A 145 7.05 21.08 13.91
C LEU A 145 7.37 21.76 15.25
N LEU A 146 7.58 21.00 16.31
CA LEU A 146 7.97 21.51 17.62
C LEU A 146 9.41 22.04 17.60
N GLU A 147 10.34 21.30 16.97
CA GLU A 147 11.71 21.75 16.75
C GLU A 147 11.77 23.05 15.94
N GLU A 148 11.01 23.16 14.85
CA GLU A 148 10.93 24.37 14.03
C GLU A 148 10.42 25.57 14.83
N LYS A 149 9.39 25.37 15.67
CA LYS A 149 8.85 26.42 16.54
C LYS A 149 9.85 26.85 17.62
N ALA A 150 10.54 25.90 18.25
CA ALA A 150 11.56 26.17 19.26
C ALA A 150 12.72 26.97 18.66
N LYS A 151 13.21 26.57 17.49
CA LYS A 151 14.28 27.24 16.75
C LYS A 151 13.89 28.67 16.36
N LYS A 152 12.67 28.86 15.82
CA LYS A 152 12.13 30.19 15.48
C LYS A 152 12.03 31.11 16.70
N HIS A 153 11.72 30.56 17.87
CA HIS A 153 11.67 31.34 19.11
C HIS A 153 13.07 31.76 19.58
N GLN A 154 14.05 30.84 19.55
CA GLN A 154 15.45 31.16 19.84
C GLN A 154 16.02 32.21 18.89
N ASP A 155 15.79 32.09 17.58
CA ASP A 155 16.24 33.06 16.58
C ASP A 155 15.64 34.45 16.80
N LYS A 156 14.41 34.53 17.34
CA LYS A 156 13.78 35.80 17.70
C LYS A 156 14.46 36.43 18.91
N LEU A 157 14.73 35.65 19.96
CA LEU A 157 15.43 36.12 21.16
C LEU A 157 16.87 36.57 20.86
N LEU A 158 17.52 35.95 19.86
CA LEU A 158 18.86 36.33 19.40
C LEU A 158 18.88 37.61 18.56
N LYS A 159 17.76 38.00 17.94
CA LYS A 159 17.63 39.25 17.15
C LYS A 159 17.20 40.46 17.97
N GLU A 160 16.67 40.24 19.16
CA GLU A 160 16.22 41.28 20.10
C GLU A 160 17.33 41.69 21.10
N ASN A 161 18.50 41.03 21.05
CA ASN A 161 19.74 41.41 21.74
C ASN A 161 20.77 41.94 20.73
#